data_AF-A0A2N2KHC1-F1
#
_entry.id   AF-A0A2N2KHC1-F1
#
_cell.length_a   1.000
_cell.length_b   1.000
_cell.length_c   1.000
_cell.angle_alpha   90.00
_cell.angle_beta   90.00
_cell.angle_gamma   90.00
#
_symmetry.space_group_name_H-M   'P 1'
#
loop_
_entity.id
_entity.type
_entity.pdbx_description
1 polymer ?
#
loop_
_entity_poly.entity_id
_entity_poly.type
_entity_poly.pdbx_seq_one_letter_code
_entity_poly.pdbx_strand_id
1 'polypeptide(L)' 'MISADEAIAEVYWTAFQALPKREREAIINRFLESSQLMEDVMDLSIIKERRNESSRSLKAYISERKRKNR' A
#
# COMPACT_ATOMS: atom_id res chain seq x y z
N MET A 1 10.82 -21.65 -4.56
CA MET A 1 11.70 -21.55 -3.38
C MET A 1 11.62 -20.10 -2.95
N ILE A 2 11.23 -19.82 -1.70
CA ILE A 2 11.23 -18.44 -1.19
C ILE A 2 12.68 -17.94 -1.11
N SER A 3 12.89 -16.66 -1.41
CA SER A 3 14.20 -16.03 -1.28
C SER A 3 14.57 -15.86 0.20
N ALA A 4 15.85 -15.65 0.49
CA ALA A 4 16.29 -15.33 1.84
C ALA A 4 15.64 -14.04 2.35
N ASP A 5 15.47 -13.04 1.48
CA ASP A 5 14.85 -11.77 1.82
C ASP A 5 13.35 -11.93 2.13
N GLU A 6 12.63 -12.77 1.37
CA GLU A 6 11.24 -13.11 1.64
C GLU A 6 11.10 -13.81 3.00
N ALA A 7 12.00 -14.73 3.32
CA ALA A 7 12.00 -15.42 4.62
C ALA A 7 12.25 -14.45 5.78
N ILE A 8 13.18 -13.50 5.62
CA ILE A 8 13.45 -12.46 6.61
C ILE A 8 12.21 -11.56 6.79
N ALA A 9 11.58 -11.14 5.71
CA ALA A 9 10.37 -10.32 5.75
C ALA A 9 9.23 -11.01 6.54
N GLU A 10 9.02 -12.30 6.32
CA GLU A 10 8.02 -13.09 7.04
C GLU A 10 8.30 -13.20 8.55
N VAL A 11 9.57 -13.27 8.95
CA VAL A 11 9.96 -13.23 10.38
C VAL A 11 9.57 -11.90 11.01
N TYR A 12 9.87 -10.77 10.35
CA TYR A 12 9.49 -9.45 10.85
C TYR A 12 7.98 -9.26 10.91
N TRP A 13 7.25 -9.76 9.90
CA TRP A 13 5.80 -9.70 9.88
C TRP A 13 5.18 -10.51 11.02
N THR A 14 5.66 -11.74 11.23
CA THR A 14 5.21 -12.60 12.33
C THR A 14 5.48 -11.96 13.67
N ALA A 15 6.69 -11.41 13.87
CA ALA A 15 7.05 -10.71 15.10
C ALA A 15 6.14 -9.50 15.36
N PHE A 16 5.88 -8.68 14.34
CA PHE A 16 4.97 -7.55 14.43
C PHE A 16 3.55 -7.96 14.82
N GLN A 17 3.01 -9.02 14.20
CA GLN A 17 1.67 -9.54 14.50
C GLN A 17 1.55 -10.05 15.93
N ALA A 18 2.62 -10.67 16.46
CA ALA A 18 2.67 -11.22 17.82
C ALA A 18 2.73 -10.16 18.92
N LEU A 19 3.07 -8.90 18.59
CA LEU A 19 3.11 -7.81 19.57
C LEU A 19 1.71 -7.50 20.13
N PRO A 20 1.59 -7.06 21.38
CA PRO A 20 0.33 -6.54 21.89
C PRO A 20 -0.09 -5.25 21.16
N LYS A 21 -1.37 -4.90 21.27
CA LYS A 21 -1.99 -3.81 20.49
C LYS A 21 -1.24 -2.48 20.65
N ARG A 22 -0.83 -2.15 21.88
CA ARG A 22 -0.16 -0.88 22.20
C ARG A 22 1.17 -0.74 21.45
N GLU A 23 1.95 -1.82 21.40
CA GLU A 23 3.25 -1.85 20.74
C GLU A 23 3.09 -1.81 19.22
N ARG A 24 2.07 -2.48 18.67
CA ARG A 24 1.72 -2.36 17.25
C ARG A 24 1.33 -0.93 16.89
N GLU A 25 0.51 -0.26 17.71
CA GLU A 25 0.13 1.14 17.50
C GLU A 25 1.34 2.09 17.56
N ALA A 26 2.27 1.86 18.49
CA ALA A 26 3.50 2.64 18.56
C ALA A 26 4.36 2.49 17.30
N ILE A 27 4.46 1.28 16.73
CA ILE A 27 5.15 1.05 15.46
C ILE A 27 4.41 1.73 14.30
N ILE A 28 3.08 1.62 14.23
CA ILE A 28 2.28 2.28 13.20
C ILE A 28 2.50 3.80 13.26
N ASN A 29 2.47 4.41 14.44
CA ASN A 29 2.72 5.85 14.59
C ASN A 29 4.10 6.26 14.05
N ARG A 30 5.15 5.45 14.27
CA ARG A 30 6.46 5.71 13.66
C ARG A 30 6.45 5.63 12.14
N PHE A 31 5.64 4.75 11.56
CA PHE A 31 5.45 4.73 10.10
C PHE A 31 4.73 5.99 9.61
N LEU A 32 3.73 6.48 10.35
CA LEU A 32 3.02 7.71 10.01
C LEU A 32 3.92 8.96 10.03
N GLU A 33 4.98 8.96 10.84
CA GLU A 33 5.96 10.05 10.90
C GLU A 33 6.90 10.09 9.67
N SER A 34 6.97 9.00 8.90
CA SER A 34 7.79 8.93 7.69
C SER A 34 6.96 9.25 6.44
N SER A 35 7.25 10.39 5.82
CA SER A 35 6.55 10.84 4.61
C SER A 35 6.67 9.85 3.45
N GLN A 36 7.85 9.25 3.27
CA GLN A 36 8.11 8.29 2.20
C GLN A 36 7.29 7.00 2.39
N LEU A 37 7.32 6.42 3.59
CA LEU A 37 6.57 5.20 3.88
C LEU A 37 5.06 5.44 3.77
N MET A 38 4.59 6.61 4.18
CA MET A 38 3.20 6.99 4.02
C MET A 38 2.77 7.08 2.56
N GLU A 39 3.61 7.68 1.72
CA GLU A 39 3.38 7.74 0.27
C GLU A 39 3.28 6.33 -0.33
N ASP A 40 4.23 5.45 -0.02
CA ASP A 40 4.25 4.07 -0.51
C ASP A 40 2.97 3.31 -0.09
N VAL A 41 2.53 3.46 1.17
CA VAL A 41 1.31 2.82 1.68
C VAL A 41 0.06 3.35 0.96
N MET A 42 -0.03 4.66 0.73
CA MET A 42 -1.16 5.26 0.01
C MET A 42 -1.22 4.75 -1.43
N ASP A 43 -0.08 4.69 -2.11
CA ASP A 43 0.01 4.20 -3.48
C ASP A 43 -0.38 2.73 -3.58
N LEU A 44 0.12 1.88 -2.68
CA LEU A 44 -0.26 0.47 -2.62
C LEU A 44 -1.76 0.30 -2.35
N SER A 45 -2.36 1.15 -1.52
CA SER A 45 -3.81 1.14 -1.27
C SER A 45 -4.59 1.49 -2.54
N ILE A 46 -4.18 2.53 -3.27
CA ILE A 46 -4.80 2.93 -4.54
C ILE A 46 -4.67 1.81 -5.57
N ILE A 47 -3.48 1.21 -5.70
CA ILE A 47 -3.26 0.08 -6.62
C ILE A 47 -4.17 -1.09 -6.27
N LYS A 48 -4.30 -1.42 -4.98
CA LYS A 48 -5.16 -2.52 -4.53
C LYS A 48 -6.64 -2.26 -4.84
N GLU A 49 -7.12 -1.04 -4.60
CA GLU A 49 -8.49 -0.63 -4.96
C GLU A 49 -8.73 -0.76 -6.47
N ARG A 50 -7.76 -0.31 -7.27
CA ARG A 50 -7.87 -0.29 -8.74
C ARG A 50 -7.52 -1.60 -9.42
N ARG A 51 -7.08 -2.63 -8.67
CA ARG A 51 -6.60 -3.90 -9.23
C ARG A 51 -7.65 -4.63 -10.07
N ASN A 52 -8.94 -4.41 -9.77
CA ASN A 52 -10.06 -5.00 -10.48
C ASN A 52 -10.73 -4.04 -11.48
N GLU A 53 -10.20 -2.82 -11.68
CA GLU A 53 -10.69 -1.93 -12.71
C GLU A 53 -10.39 -2.53 -14.09
N SER A 54 -11.40 -2.52 -14.96
CA SER A 54 -11.22 -2.92 -16.36
C SER A 54 -10.19 -2.03 -17.02
N SER A 55 -9.21 -2.65 -17.70
CA SER A 55 -8.24 -1.93 -18.52
C SER A 55 -8.96 -1.01 -19.50
N ARG A 56 -8.50 0.24 -19.58
CA ARG A 56 -9.02 1.24 -20.51
C ARG A 56 -7.88 1.87 -21.30
N SER A 57 -8.18 2.26 -22.54
CA SER A 57 -7.22 3.01 -23.34
C SER A 57 -6.95 4.38 -22.72
N LEU A 58 -5.74 4.90 -22.92
CA LEU A 58 -5.37 6.25 -22.48
C LEU A 58 -6.34 7.32 -23.03
N LYS A 59 -6.83 7.14 -24.25
CA LYS A 59 -7.81 8.04 -24.87
C LYS A 59 -9.15 8.03 -24.12
N ALA A 60 -9.64 6.86 -23.71
CA ALA A 60 -10.86 6.73 -22.92
C ALA A 60 -10.70 7.34 -21.52
N TYR A 61 -9.55 7.16 -20.88
CA TYR A 61 -9.24 7.79 -19.61
C TYR A 61 -9.29 9.32 -19.68
N ILE A 62 -8.64 9.91 -20.70
CA ILE A 62 -8.58 11.36 -20.88
C ILE A 62 -9.98 11.96 -21.14
N SER A 63 -10.83 11.28 -21.93
CA SER A 63 -12.18 11.77 -22.21
C SER A 63 -13.09 11.71 -20.97
N GLU A 64 -12.98 10.67 -20.15
CA GLU A 64 -13.70 10.56 -18.86
C GLU A 64 -13.26 11.64 -17.86
N ARG A 65 -11.95 11.85 -17.69
CA ARG A 65 -11.41 12.90 -16.81
C ARG A 65 -11.90 14.29 -17.19
N LYS A 66 -11.92 14.62 -18.49
CA LYS A 66 -12.41 15.92 -18.99
C LYS A 66 -13.91 16.11 -18.73
N ARG A 67 -14.70 15.03 -18.70
CA ARG A 67 -16.13 15.09 -18.36
C ARG A 67 -16.39 15.27 -16.86
N LYS A 68 -15.55 14.69 -16.00
CA LYS A 68 -15.69 14.78 -14.53
C LYS A 68 -15.29 16.16 -13.95
N ASN A 69 -14.48 16.92 -14.67
CA ASN A 69 -14.01 18.26 -14.26
C ASN A 69 -14.84 19.41 -14.88
N ARG A 70 -15.98 19.10 -15.51
CA ARG A 70 -16.95 20.05 -16.07
C ARG A 70 -18.20 20.04 -15.22
#